data_AF-A0A2G6PJW5-F1
#
_entry.id   AF-A0A2G6PJW5-F1
#
_cell.length_a   1.000
_cell.length_b   1.000
_cell.length_c   1.000
_cell.angle_alpha   90.00
_cell.angle_beta   90.00
_cell.angle_gamma   90.00
#
_symmetry.space_group_name_H-M   'P 1'
#
loop_
_entity.id
_entity.type
_entity.pdbx_description
1 polymer ?
#
loop_
_entity_poly.entity_id
_entity_poly.type
_entity_poly.pdbx_seq_one_letter_code
_entity_poly.pdbx_strand_id
1 'polypeptide(L)'
;MKVNNTLFEKLLKNNSFSKKDFSTYSKIPYDTVVGWRKRNNVPAYAMVILKDMIYRQKLNLEALKEFQKEDKLKIDYSLTKNEEKRLKSVFWGTNYTIGDIVKGIKEKNQKILNQLEKNLPFSMQNQIIGKLANA
;
A
#
# COMPACT_ATOMS: atom_id res chain seq x y z
N MET A 1 19.94 32.69 3.93
CA MET A 1 20.34 31.63 4.88
C MET A 1 21.08 30.53 4.13
N LYS A 2 22.21 30.07 4.67
CA LYS A 2 23.09 29.05 4.07
C LYS A 2 23.12 27.84 5.01
N VAL A 3 22.91 26.62 4.48
CA VAL A 3 22.87 25.40 5.30
C VAL A 3 24.15 24.60 5.08
N ASN A 4 24.71 24.08 6.16
CA ASN A 4 25.93 23.28 6.09
C ASN A 4 25.70 21.98 5.28
N ASN A 5 26.59 21.71 4.32
CA ASN A 5 26.52 20.50 3.51
C ASN A 5 26.59 19.21 4.35
N THR A 6 27.28 19.23 5.50
CA THR A 6 27.34 18.08 6.41
C THR A 6 25.95 17.65 6.90
N LEU A 7 25.06 18.61 7.19
CA LEU A 7 23.70 18.33 7.63
C LEU A 7 22.87 17.71 6.50
N PHE A 8 22.98 18.26 5.29
CA PHE A 8 22.33 17.72 4.10
C PHE A 8 22.76 16.27 3.81
N GLU A 9 24.07 16.00 3.85
CA GLU A 9 24.60 14.66 3.63
C GLU A 9 24.19 13.67 4.73
N LYS A 10 24.16 14.11 6.00
CA LYS A 10 23.69 13.29 7.11
C LYS A 10 22.22 12.92 6.95
N LEU A 11 21.36 13.86 6.55
CA LEU A 11 19.94 13.60 6.34
C LEU A 11 19.69 12.65 5.18
N LEU A 12 20.44 12.77 4.08
CA LEU A 12 20.36 11.81 2.98
C LEU A 12 20.71 10.39 3.44
N LYS A 13 21.85 10.23 4.12
CA LYS A 13 22.29 8.91 4.63
C LYS A 13 21.30 8.29 5.61
N ASN A 14 20.78 9.08 6.54
CA ASN A 14 19.83 8.61 7.55
C ASN A 14 18.50 8.12 6.96
N ASN A 15 18.12 8.58 5.77
CA ASN A 15 16.90 8.16 5.07
C ASN A 15 17.20 7.27 3.85
N SER A 16 18.41 6.70 3.79
CA SER A 16 18.85 5.79 2.72
C SER A 16 18.73 6.38 1.31
N PHE A 17 18.90 7.70 1.17
CA PHE A 17 18.89 8.38 -0.13
C PHE A 17 20.30 8.65 -0.63
N SER A 18 20.51 8.46 -1.92
CA SER A 18 21.68 8.95 -2.64
C SER A 18 21.47 10.38 -3.12
N LYS A 19 22.58 11.07 -3.45
CA LYS A 19 22.52 12.39 -4.11
C LYS A 19 21.86 12.32 -5.49
N LYS A 20 21.91 11.15 -6.14
CA LYS A 20 21.25 10.89 -7.43
C LYS A 20 19.73 10.81 -7.26
N ASP A 21 19.25 10.19 -6.18
CA ASP A 21 17.82 10.13 -5.87
C ASP A 21 17.29 11.54 -5.59
N PHE A 22 18.02 12.31 -4.79
CA PHE A 22 17.67 13.71 -4.53
C PHE A 22 17.66 14.56 -5.81
N SER A 23 18.65 14.39 -6.69
CA SER A 23 18.70 15.08 -7.99
C SER A 23 17.48 14.75 -8.86
N THR A 24 17.13 13.47 -8.94
CA THR A 24 15.97 12.99 -9.71
C THR A 24 14.65 13.53 -9.17
N TYR A 25 14.52 13.60 -7.84
CA TYR A 25 13.35 14.10 -7.14
C TYR A 25 13.20 15.61 -7.29
N SER A 26 14.26 16.36 -6.98
CA SER A 26 14.28 17.82 -6.97
C SER A 26 14.34 18.48 -8.34
N LYS A 27 14.65 17.70 -9.39
CA LYS A 27 14.98 18.18 -10.74
C LYS A 27 16.19 19.11 -10.79
N ILE A 28 17.03 19.08 -9.76
CA ILE A 28 18.31 19.78 -9.72
C ILE A 28 19.35 18.87 -10.38
N PRO A 29 20.16 19.35 -11.35
CA PRO A 29 21.20 18.54 -11.97
C PRO A 29 22.15 17.92 -10.96
N TYR A 30 22.50 16.64 -11.16
CA TYR A 30 23.34 15.89 -10.23
C TYR A 30 24.67 16.58 -9.95
N ASP A 31 25.30 17.13 -10.98
CA ASP A 31 26.57 17.86 -10.85
C ASP A 31 26.46 19.09 -9.93
N THR A 32 25.29 19.73 -9.91
CA THR A 32 25.01 20.85 -9.00
C THR A 32 24.93 20.36 -7.55
N VAL A 33 24.24 19.24 -7.31
CA VAL A 33 24.09 18.64 -5.99
C VAL A 33 25.46 18.19 -5.44
N VAL A 34 26.30 17.56 -6.28
CA VAL A 34 27.67 17.18 -5.90
C VAL A 34 28.54 18.41 -5.67
N GLY A 35 28.35 19.46 -6.47
CA GLY A 35 29.07 20.72 -6.35
C GLY A 35 28.89 21.44 -5.01
N TRP A 36 27.79 21.20 -4.28
CA TRP A 36 27.56 21.77 -2.96
C TRP A 36 28.57 21.32 -1.91
N ARG A 37 29.12 20.10 -2.07
CA ARG A 37 30.21 19.61 -1.21
C ARG A 37 31.46 20.47 -1.35
N LYS A 38 31.82 20.87 -2.58
CA LYS A 38 33.01 21.72 -2.84
C LYS A 38 32.87 23.10 -2.21
N ARG A 39 31.64 23.60 -2.09
CA ARG A 39 31.31 24.92 -1.52
C ARG A 39 30.97 24.86 -0.02
N ASN A 40 30.99 23.66 0.57
CA ASN A 40 30.51 23.33 1.92
C ASN A 40 29.15 23.97 2.30
N ASN A 41 28.31 24.20 1.31
CA ASN A 41 27.10 25.00 1.47
C ASN A 41 26.02 24.50 0.53
N VAL A 42 24.83 24.32 1.10
CA VAL A 42 23.62 23.89 0.42
C VAL A 42 22.61 25.03 0.44
N PRO A 43 21.99 25.37 -0.71
CA PRO A 43 20.93 26.36 -0.75
C PRO A 43 19.76 25.98 0.17
N ALA A 44 19.17 26.96 0.86
CA ALA A 44 18.10 26.70 1.82
C ALA A 44 16.89 25.97 1.20
N TYR A 45 16.56 26.26 -0.06
CA TYR A 45 15.46 25.59 -0.76
C TYR A 45 15.71 24.08 -0.94
N ALA A 46 16.96 23.65 -1.11
CA ALA A 46 17.29 22.23 -1.28
C ALA A 46 16.99 21.43 -0.02
N MET A 47 17.13 22.05 1.16
CA MET A 47 16.75 21.44 2.43
C MET A 47 15.23 21.31 2.58
N VAL A 48 14.45 22.26 2.07
CA VAL A 48 12.98 22.16 2.05
C VAL A 48 12.56 20.98 1.18
N ILE A 49 13.15 20.87 -0.01
CA ILE A 49 12.88 19.76 -0.94
C ILE A 49 13.26 18.41 -0.31
N LEU A 50 14.40 18.35 0.40
CA LEU A 50 14.83 17.11 1.07
C LEU A 50 13.84 16.69 2.16
N LYS A 51 13.32 17.64 2.95
CA LYS A 51 12.31 17.36 3.97
C LYS A 51 11.01 16.82 3.35
N ASP A 52 10.55 17.43 2.26
CA ASP A 52 9.37 16.96 1.52
C ASP A 52 9.59 15.55 0.94
N MET A 53 10.77 15.28 0.36
CA MET A 53 11.15 13.95 -0.13
C MET A 53 11.09 12.87 0.97
N ILE A 54 11.67 13.17 2.15
CA ILE A 54 11.65 12.27 3.31
C ILE A 54 10.22 12.02 3.77
N TYR A 55 9.39 13.07 3.84
CA TYR A 55 8.01 12.97 4.26
C TYR A 55 7.19 12.04 3.34
N ARG A 56 7.32 12.21 2.02
CA ARG A 56 6.61 11.35 1.05
C ARG A 56 7.04 9.89 1.10
N GLN A 57 8.32 9.62 1.31
CA GLN A 57 8.79 8.23 1.47
C GLN A 57 8.14 7.57 2.68
N LYS A 58 8.03 8.28 3.81
CA LYS A 58 7.35 7.76 5.00
C LYS A 58 5.88 7.45 4.72
N LEU A 59 5.15 8.38 4.09
CA LEU A 59 3.76 8.16 3.70
C LEU A 59 3.61 6.92 2.79
N ASN A 60 4.48 6.74 1.80
CA ASN A 60 4.46 5.57 0.93
C ASN A 60 4.70 4.27 1.71
N LEU A 61 5.64 4.27 2.67
CA LEU A 61 5.90 3.10 3.51
C LEU A 61 4.73 2.79 4.46
N GLU A 62 4.05 3.81 4.95
CA GLU A 62 2.83 3.66 5.77
C GLU A 62 1.70 3.08 4.94
N ALA A 63 1.42 3.64 3.76
CA ALA A 63 0.43 3.11 2.83
C ALA A 63 0.74 1.65 2.44
N LEU A 64 1.99 1.32 2.12
CA LEU A 64 2.40 -0.05 1.82
C LEU A 64 2.17 -1.00 3.01
N LYS A 65 2.41 -0.54 4.24
CA LYS A 65 2.12 -1.34 5.44
C LYS A 65 0.62 -1.53 5.64
N GLU A 66 -0.20 -0.55 5.31
CA GLU A 66 -1.66 -0.66 5.36
C GLU A 66 -2.15 -1.68 4.32
N PHE A 67 -1.73 -1.57 3.06
CA PHE A 67 -2.04 -2.56 2.02
C PHE A 67 -1.54 -3.96 2.39
N GLN A 68 -0.33 -4.09 2.93
CA GLN A 68 0.17 -5.39 3.38
C GLN A 68 -0.56 -5.93 4.61
N LYS A 69 -1.09 -5.07 5.49
CA LYS A 69 -1.95 -5.51 6.60
C LYS A 69 -3.27 -6.05 6.06
N GLU A 70 -3.84 -5.42 5.04
CA GLU A 70 -5.03 -5.92 4.34
C GLU A 70 -4.76 -7.27 3.67
N ASP A 71 -3.63 -7.43 2.98
CA ASP A 71 -3.22 -8.72 2.39
C ASP A 71 -2.87 -9.78 3.46
N LYS A 72 -2.39 -9.36 4.63
CA LYS A 72 -2.09 -10.23 5.79
C LYS A 72 -3.26 -10.43 6.73
N LEU A 73 -4.43 -9.85 6.46
CA LEU A 73 -5.69 -10.45 6.88
C LEU A 73 -5.83 -11.75 6.06
N LYS A 74 -5.00 -12.74 6.39
CA LYS A 74 -5.33 -14.14 6.22
C LYS A 74 -6.63 -14.32 6.98
N ILE A 75 -7.73 -14.08 6.30
CA ILE A 75 -9.00 -14.56 6.80
C ILE A 75 -8.83 -16.06 6.74
N ASP A 76 -8.71 -16.67 7.91
CA ASP A 76 -8.68 -18.10 8.04
C ASP A 76 -10.06 -18.59 7.60
N TYR A 77 -10.14 -19.01 6.34
CA TYR A 77 -11.34 -19.59 5.75
C TYR A 77 -10.98 -20.90 5.08
N SER A 78 -11.85 -21.88 5.24
CA SER A 78 -11.70 -23.25 4.76
C SER A 78 -12.09 -23.41 3.27
N LEU A 79 -12.03 -22.32 2.48
CA LEU A 79 -12.39 -22.35 1.07
C LEU A 79 -11.27 -22.94 0.22
N THR A 80 -11.65 -23.78 -0.73
CA THR A 80 -10.76 -24.24 -1.79
C THR A 80 -10.47 -23.12 -2.80
N LYS A 81 -9.37 -23.22 -3.55
CA LYS A 81 -9.02 -22.26 -4.61
C LYS A 81 -10.12 -22.07 -5.66
N ASN A 82 -10.92 -23.11 -5.93
CA ASN A 82 -12.04 -23.02 -6.86
C ASN A 82 -13.22 -22.22 -6.28
N GLU A 83 -13.51 -22.39 -4.99
CA GLU A 83 -14.55 -21.63 -4.30
C GLU A 83 -14.17 -20.15 -4.19
N GLU A 84 -12.90 -19.83 -3.89
CA GLU A 84 -12.38 -18.47 -3.92
C GLU A 84 -12.53 -17.82 -5.30
N LYS A 85 -12.10 -18.51 -6.38
CA LYS A 85 -12.20 -17.98 -7.74
C LYS A 85 -13.65 -17.68 -8.13
N ARG A 86 -14.59 -18.53 -7.71
CA ARG A 86 -16.02 -18.33 -7.95
C ARG A 86 -16.56 -17.13 -7.18
N LEU A 87 -16.17 -16.96 -5.92
CA LEU A 87 -16.52 -15.75 -5.16
C LEU A 87 -15.96 -14.48 -5.81
N LYS A 88 -14.69 -14.47 -6.22
CA LYS A 88 -14.10 -13.34 -6.96
C LYS A 88 -14.87 -13.03 -8.24
N SER A 89 -15.34 -14.06 -8.94
CA SER A 89 -16.12 -13.91 -10.17
C SER A 89 -17.50 -13.28 -9.90
N VAL A 90 -18.20 -13.70 -8.85
CA VAL A 90 -19.53 -13.18 -8.48
C VAL A 90 -19.49 -11.69 -8.10
N PHE A 91 -18.39 -11.28 -7.49
CA PHE A 91 -18.15 -9.92 -7.03
C PHE A 91 -17.22 -9.13 -7.97
N TRP A 92 -17.02 -9.61 -9.20
CA TRP A 92 -16.21 -8.91 -10.18
C TRP A 92 -16.80 -7.52 -10.48
N GLY A 93 -15.94 -6.49 -10.48
CA GLY A 93 -16.36 -5.10 -10.65
C GLY A 93 -16.91 -4.42 -9.39
N THR A 94 -16.86 -5.09 -8.23
CA THR A 94 -17.13 -4.46 -6.93
C THR A 94 -15.83 -4.13 -6.19
N ASN A 95 -15.90 -3.20 -5.24
CA ASN A 95 -14.77 -2.86 -4.38
C ASN A 95 -14.59 -3.83 -3.19
N TYR A 96 -15.29 -4.97 -3.20
CA TYR A 96 -15.20 -5.95 -2.13
C TYR A 96 -13.98 -6.87 -2.32
N THR A 97 -13.13 -6.95 -1.31
CA THR A 97 -12.09 -7.99 -1.25
C THR A 97 -12.71 -9.33 -0.89
N ILE A 98 -11.99 -10.44 -1.10
CA ILE A 98 -12.42 -11.75 -0.58
C ILE A 98 -12.61 -11.69 0.94
N GLY A 99 -11.79 -10.89 1.62
CA GLY A 99 -11.92 -10.72 3.05
C GLY A 99 -13.26 -10.10 3.44
N ASP A 100 -13.66 -9.04 2.74
CA ASP A 100 -14.94 -8.35 2.95
C ASP A 100 -16.13 -9.28 2.65
N ILE A 101 -16.01 -10.09 1.60
CA ILE A 101 -17.04 -11.06 1.21
C ILE A 101 -17.20 -12.11 2.31
N VAL A 102 -16.11 -12.72 2.76
CA VAL A 102 -16.15 -13.75 3.81
C VAL A 102 -16.70 -13.18 5.11
N LYS A 103 -16.21 -12.00 5.53
CA LYS A 103 -16.72 -11.29 6.70
C LYS A 103 -18.21 -10.99 6.58
N GLY A 104 -18.64 -10.48 5.43
CA GLY A 104 -20.04 -10.19 5.15
C GLY A 104 -20.93 -11.42 5.15
N ILE A 105 -20.44 -12.59 4.73
CA ILE A 105 -21.15 -13.86 4.86
C ILE A 105 -21.28 -14.25 6.34
N LYS A 106 -20.19 -14.18 7.12
CA LYS A 106 -20.21 -14.49 8.57
C LYS A 106 -21.16 -13.56 9.34
N GLU A 107 -21.19 -12.28 8.98
CA GLU A 107 -22.05 -11.24 9.59
C GLU A 107 -23.47 -11.20 9.02
N LYS A 108 -23.82 -12.09 8.08
CA LYS A 108 -25.12 -12.15 7.39
C LYS A 108 -25.54 -10.83 6.72
N ASN A 109 -24.59 -10.14 6.10
CA ASN A 109 -24.84 -8.90 5.36
C ASN A 109 -25.74 -9.16 4.15
N GLN A 110 -26.95 -8.58 4.16
CA GLN A 110 -27.97 -8.79 3.14
C GLN A 110 -27.51 -8.44 1.72
N LYS A 111 -26.68 -7.40 1.53
CA LYS A 111 -26.20 -7.03 0.19
C LYS A 111 -25.31 -8.13 -0.41
N ILE A 112 -24.43 -8.70 0.40
CA ILE A 112 -23.49 -9.75 0.00
C ILE A 112 -24.25 -11.06 -0.22
N LEU A 113 -25.17 -11.41 0.68
CA LEU A 113 -26.02 -12.61 0.53
C LEU A 113 -26.88 -12.56 -0.74
N ASN A 114 -27.57 -11.44 -1.00
CA ASN A 114 -28.39 -11.27 -2.20
C ASN A 114 -27.57 -11.37 -3.49
N GLN A 115 -26.32 -10.89 -3.49
CA GLN A 115 -25.43 -10.98 -4.65
C GLN A 115 -24.98 -12.43 -4.91
N LEU A 116 -24.72 -13.20 -3.85
CA LEU A 116 -24.43 -14.63 -3.95
C LEU A 116 -25.64 -15.41 -4.47
N GLU A 117 -26.82 -15.12 -3.95
CA GLU A 117 -28.07 -15.78 -4.34
C GLU A 117 -28.39 -15.60 -5.82
N LYS A 118 -28.13 -14.40 -6.36
CA LYS A 118 -28.38 -14.07 -7.77
C LYS A 118 -27.40 -14.73 -8.75
N ASN A 119 -26.16 -14.95 -8.34
CA ASN A 119 -25.06 -15.29 -9.25
C ASN A 119 -24.48 -16.70 -9.05
N LEU A 120 -24.89 -17.43 -8.01
CA LEU A 120 -24.47 -18.81 -7.76
C LEU A 120 -25.64 -19.78 -7.67
N PRO A 121 -25.47 -21.04 -8.06
CA PRO A 121 -26.45 -22.10 -7.79
C PRO A 121 -26.64 -22.35 -6.29
N PHE A 122 -27.86 -22.67 -5.88
CA PHE A 122 -28.23 -22.88 -4.47
C PHE A 122 -27.36 -23.92 -3.74
N SER A 123 -26.99 -25.02 -4.42
CA SER A 123 -26.09 -26.04 -3.87
C SER A 123 -24.71 -25.49 -3.49
N MET A 124 -24.17 -24.57 -4.30
CA MET A 124 -22.88 -23.94 -4.05
C MET A 124 -22.97 -22.87 -2.98
N GLN A 125 -24.08 -22.13 -2.92
CA GLN A 125 -24.33 -21.16 -1.84
C GLN A 125 -24.25 -21.86 -0.49
N ASN A 126 -24.98 -22.96 -0.31
CA ASN A 126 -24.99 -23.72 0.95
C ASN A 126 -23.63 -24.31 1.30
N GLN A 127 -22.87 -24.79 0.30
CA GLN A 127 -21.52 -25.30 0.52
C GLN A 127 -20.56 -24.21 1.01
N ILE A 128 -20.57 -23.03 0.37
CA ILE A 128 -19.68 -21.91 0.72
C ILE A 128 -20.10 -21.31 2.07
N ILE A 129 -21.39 -21.02 2.25
CA ILE A 129 -21.91 -20.45 3.50
C ILE A 129 -21.70 -21.43 4.65
N GLY A 130 -21.96 -22.72 4.45
CA GLY A 130 -21.75 -23.75 5.47
C GLY A 130 -20.29 -23.88 5.90
N LYS A 131 -19.33 -23.77 4.98
CA LYS A 131 -17.90 -23.75 5.31
C LYS A 131 -17.47 -22.50 6.06
N LEU A 132 -18.03 -21.34 5.69
CA LEU A 132 -17.66 -20.06 6.27
C LEU A 132 -18.36 -19.76 7.60
N ALA A 133 -19.55 -20.32 7.83
CA ALA A 133 -20.27 -20.19 9.09
C ALA A 133 -19.69 -21.07 10.22
N ASN A 134 -19.03 -22.18 9.84
CA ASN A 134 -18.44 -23.15 10.77
C ASN A 134 -16.91 -23.01 10.93
N ALA A 135 -16.31 -21.96 10.35
CA ALA A 135 -14.89 -21.64 10.43
C ALA A 135 -14.69 -20.34 11.24
#